data_AF-A0A7W7KM30-F1
#
_entry.id   AF-A0A7W7KM30-F1
#
_cell.length_a   1.000
_cell.length_b   1.000
_cell.length_c   1.000
_cell.angle_alpha   90.00
_cell.angle_beta   90.00
_cell.angle_gamma   90.00
#
_symmetry.space_group_name_H-M   'P 1'
#
loop_
_entity.id
_entity.type
_entity.pdbx_description
1 polymer ?
#
loop_
_entity_poly.entity_id
_entity_poly.type
_entity_poly.pdbx_seq_one_letter_code
_entity_poly.pdbx_strand_id
1 'polypeptide(L)'
;MIGEFALDVDAHRMMHMFRMHYYHVAQLREMKLGETLLIGHFVGQGFAGPETGVAQAEIQRVRGGFRFNATWTCKFGRASRPMEMSYGSFKLRTGNRITFERDTEAKAAWAFGRVCRFLDFIERHKLHPDFKNWSLDMGHRPCWRFEALDSDGYNKKGNQAPMGEGLEAIVSVAIRTGALNLR
;
A
#
# COMPACT_ATOMS: atom_id res chain seq x y z
N MET A 1 -13.55 18.73 2.00
CA MET A 1 -12.79 18.56 0.74
C MET A 1 -12.69 17.06 0.43
N ILE A 2 -13.47 16.58 -0.53
CA ILE A 2 -13.29 15.23 -1.08
C ILE A 2 -12.16 15.39 -2.11
N GLY A 3 -10.95 15.01 -1.73
CA GLY A 3 -9.81 15.06 -2.65
C GLY A 3 -9.95 13.94 -3.66
N GLU A 4 -9.99 14.27 -4.93
CA GLU A 4 -9.95 13.32 -6.04
C GLU A 4 -8.82 13.76 -6.98
N PHE A 5 -8.16 12.82 -7.62
CA PHE A 5 -7.26 13.17 -8.71
C PHE A 5 -8.07 13.54 -9.95
N ALA A 6 -7.53 14.45 -10.77
CA ALA A 6 -7.97 14.58 -12.15
C ALA A 6 -7.57 13.32 -12.93
N LEU A 7 -8.27 13.05 -14.05
CA LEU A 7 -7.95 11.93 -14.94
C LEU A 7 -6.54 12.02 -15.52
N ASP A 8 -5.98 13.23 -15.64
CA ASP A 8 -4.60 13.46 -16.03
C ASP A 8 -3.89 14.28 -14.94
N VAL A 9 -2.90 13.67 -14.30
CA VAL A 9 -2.17 14.26 -13.18
C VAL A 9 -0.67 14.18 -13.41
N ASP A 10 0.04 15.17 -12.90
CA ASP A 10 1.50 15.13 -12.83
C ASP A 10 1.97 14.00 -11.90
N ALA A 11 2.93 13.18 -12.38
CA ALA A 11 3.46 12.06 -11.61
C ALA A 11 4.11 12.51 -10.30
N HIS A 12 4.77 13.67 -10.26
CA HIS A 12 5.36 14.23 -9.04
C HIS A 12 4.28 14.50 -7.98
N ARG A 13 3.12 15.04 -8.40
CA ARG A 13 1.98 15.26 -7.49
C ARG A 13 1.48 13.94 -6.91
N MET A 14 1.40 12.89 -7.73
CA MET A 14 1.00 11.55 -7.27
C MET A 14 2.03 10.95 -6.31
N MET A 15 3.32 10.99 -6.66
CA MET A 15 4.41 10.48 -5.81
C MET A 15 4.40 11.15 -4.44
N HIS A 16 4.30 12.48 -4.40
CA HIS A 16 4.25 13.22 -3.14
C HIS A 16 3.06 12.80 -2.27
N MET A 17 1.90 12.57 -2.88
CA MET A 17 0.70 12.09 -2.18
C MET A 17 0.93 10.69 -1.60
N PHE A 18 1.61 9.82 -2.34
CA PHE A 18 1.95 8.45 -1.92
C PHE A 18 3.15 8.39 -0.95
N ARG A 19 3.72 9.54 -0.56
CA ARG A 19 4.97 9.63 0.22
C ARG A 19 6.15 8.93 -0.45
N MET A 20 6.13 8.85 -1.77
CA MET A 20 7.20 8.32 -2.59
C MET A 20 8.14 9.46 -3.00
N HIS A 21 9.45 9.19 -3.02
CA HIS A 21 10.42 10.08 -3.66
C HIS A 21 10.25 10.09 -5.18
N TYR A 22 10.64 11.19 -5.83
CA TYR A 22 10.49 11.33 -7.27
C TYR A 22 11.23 10.28 -8.10
N TYR A 23 12.36 9.74 -7.61
CA TYR A 23 13.09 8.69 -8.32
C TYR A 23 12.24 7.42 -8.53
N HIS A 24 11.18 7.20 -7.75
CA HIS A 24 10.28 6.08 -7.97
C HIS A 24 9.50 6.20 -9.29
N VAL A 25 9.39 7.39 -9.89
CA VAL A 25 8.84 7.52 -11.25
C VAL A 25 9.75 6.82 -12.26
N ALA A 26 11.07 6.97 -12.12
CA ALA A 26 12.03 6.26 -12.97
C ALA A 26 11.97 4.75 -12.70
N GLN A 27 11.92 4.36 -11.43
CA GLN A 27 11.75 2.95 -11.05
C GLN A 27 10.50 2.32 -11.68
N LEU A 28 9.34 2.99 -11.62
CA LEU A 28 8.11 2.53 -12.27
C LEU A 28 8.29 2.33 -13.78
N ARG A 29 9.06 3.20 -14.45
CA ARG A 29 9.35 3.07 -15.90
C ARG A 29 10.21 1.86 -16.22
N GLU A 30 11.14 1.53 -15.34
CA GLU A 30 12.09 0.42 -15.50
C GLU A 30 11.48 -0.94 -15.18
N MET A 31 10.32 -0.97 -14.51
CA MET A 31 9.66 -2.21 -14.14
C MET A 31 9.29 -3.06 -15.36
N LYS A 32 9.63 -4.34 -15.30
CA LYS A 32 9.20 -5.36 -16.26
C LYS A 32 7.80 -5.88 -15.94
N LEU A 33 7.18 -6.50 -16.93
CA LEU A 33 5.84 -7.08 -16.76
C LEU A 33 5.82 -8.08 -15.61
N GLY A 34 4.88 -7.92 -14.68
CA GLY A 34 4.72 -8.78 -13.50
C GLY A 34 5.47 -8.29 -12.26
N GLU A 35 6.50 -7.45 -12.41
CA GLU A 35 7.22 -6.86 -11.28
C GLU A 35 6.31 -5.97 -10.44
N THR A 36 6.61 -5.89 -9.14
CA THR A 36 5.82 -5.14 -8.16
C THR A 36 6.71 -4.20 -7.37
N LEU A 37 6.30 -2.94 -7.24
CA LEU A 37 6.84 -2.01 -6.28
C LEU A 37 5.99 -2.04 -5.02
N LEU A 38 6.50 -2.67 -3.97
CA LEU A 38 5.86 -2.68 -2.66
C LEU A 38 6.14 -1.34 -1.96
N ILE A 39 5.13 -0.49 -1.85
CA ILE A 39 5.26 0.82 -1.19
C ILE A 39 5.40 0.63 0.32
N GLY A 40 4.59 -0.26 0.87
CA GLY A 40 4.60 -0.58 2.29
C GLY A 40 3.82 -1.85 2.59
N HIS A 41 4.32 -2.67 3.51
CA HIS A 41 3.58 -3.77 4.14
C HIS A 41 3.84 -3.79 5.64
N PHE A 42 2.76 -3.88 6.41
CA PHE A 42 2.75 -3.91 7.86
C PHE A 42 1.67 -4.87 8.35
N VAL A 43 2.04 -5.74 9.30
CA VAL A 43 1.12 -6.55 10.08
C VAL A 43 1.46 -6.31 11.54
N GLY A 44 0.47 -5.90 12.34
CA GLY A 44 0.70 -5.60 13.73
C GLY A 44 -0.50 -4.99 14.43
N GLN A 45 -0.38 -4.83 15.75
CA GLN A 45 -1.42 -4.20 16.56
C GLN A 45 -1.50 -2.70 16.26
N GLY A 46 -2.73 -2.19 16.20
CA GLY A 46 -2.98 -0.75 16.18
C GLY A 46 -2.85 -0.13 17.57
N PHE A 47 -3.02 1.19 17.68
CA PHE A 47 -3.05 1.87 18.98
C PHE A 47 -4.36 1.69 19.76
N ALA A 48 -5.45 1.42 19.04
CA ALA A 48 -6.80 1.52 19.60
C ALA A 48 -7.41 0.17 19.98
N GLY A 49 -6.60 -0.88 20.14
CA GLY A 49 -7.04 -2.21 20.54
C GLY A 49 -5.96 -3.28 20.39
N PRO A 50 -6.16 -4.46 20.98
CA PRO A 50 -5.21 -5.58 20.89
C PRO A 50 -5.25 -6.30 19.55
N GLU A 51 -6.15 -5.92 18.64
CA GLU A 51 -6.35 -6.65 17.39
C GLU A 51 -5.23 -6.35 16.39
N THR A 52 -4.65 -7.42 15.85
CA THR A 52 -3.72 -7.33 14.72
C THR A 52 -4.47 -6.87 13.47
N GLY A 53 -3.98 -5.79 12.88
CA GLY A 53 -4.42 -5.29 11.58
C GLY A 53 -3.32 -5.41 10.54
N VAL A 54 -3.71 -5.18 9.29
CA VAL A 54 -2.86 -5.23 8.11
C VAL A 54 -2.93 -3.89 7.40
N ALA A 55 -1.78 -3.41 6.97
CA ALA A 55 -1.66 -2.29 6.05
C ALA A 55 -0.73 -2.69 4.91
N GLN A 56 -1.19 -2.56 3.67
CA GLN A 56 -0.39 -2.84 2.49
C GLN A 56 -0.71 -1.86 1.38
N ALA A 57 0.30 -1.48 0.61
CA ALA A 57 0.15 -0.74 -0.63
C ALA A 57 1.22 -1.16 -1.63
N GLU A 58 0.83 -1.43 -2.87
CA GLU A 58 1.71 -1.89 -3.94
C GLU A 58 1.28 -1.36 -5.31
N ILE A 59 2.25 -1.31 -6.23
CA ILE A 59 2.02 -1.01 -7.64
C ILE A 59 2.66 -2.11 -8.47
N GLN A 60 1.87 -2.77 -9.31
CA GLN A 60 2.35 -3.83 -10.21
C GLN A 60 2.38 -3.35 -11.66
N ARG A 61 3.42 -3.71 -12.39
CA ARG A 61 3.50 -3.51 -13.84
C ARG A 61 2.65 -4.57 -14.55
N VAL A 62 1.67 -4.12 -15.31
CA VAL A 62 0.78 -4.98 -16.10
C VAL A 62 0.84 -4.61 -17.58
N ARG A 63 0.28 -5.45 -18.45
CA ARG A 63 0.23 -5.15 -19.89
C ARG A 63 -0.55 -3.85 -20.10
N GLY A 64 0.09 -2.87 -20.74
CA GLY A 64 -0.54 -1.59 -21.08
C GLY A 64 -0.54 -0.53 -19.97
N GLY A 65 0.03 -0.78 -18.79
CA GLY A 65 0.07 0.21 -17.71
C GLY A 65 0.52 -0.35 -16.37
N PHE A 66 -0.12 0.14 -15.31
CA PHE A 66 0.11 -0.28 -13.93
C PHE A 66 -1.22 -0.55 -13.25
N ARG A 67 -1.20 -1.48 -12.30
CA ARG A 67 -2.25 -1.69 -11.32
C ARG A 67 -1.74 -1.27 -9.95
N PHE A 68 -2.59 -0.70 -9.13
CA PHE A 68 -2.29 -0.45 -7.72
C PHE A 68 -3.33 -1.15 -6.85
N ASN A 69 -2.90 -1.62 -5.68
CA ASN A 69 -3.76 -2.21 -4.65
C ASN A 69 -3.32 -1.72 -3.28
N ALA A 70 -4.28 -1.41 -2.42
CA ALA A 70 -4.04 -1.10 -1.03
C ALA A 70 -5.12 -1.67 -0.11
N THR A 71 -4.68 -2.14 1.06
CA THR A 71 -5.52 -2.65 2.13
C THR A 71 -5.12 -1.97 3.44
N TRP A 72 -6.11 -1.58 4.23
CA TRP A 72 -5.94 -1.02 5.56
C TRP A 72 -7.03 -1.55 6.49
N THR A 73 -6.62 -2.31 7.50
CA THR A 73 -7.51 -2.79 8.56
C THR A 73 -7.05 -2.38 9.96
N CYS A 74 -5.92 -1.68 10.06
CA CYS A 74 -5.37 -1.27 11.35
C CYS A 74 -6.18 -0.16 12.03
N LYS A 75 -6.42 -0.30 13.33
CA LYS A 75 -7.06 0.73 14.16
C LYS A 75 -6.00 1.67 14.77
N PHE A 76 -5.54 2.66 14.02
CA PHE A 76 -4.64 3.71 14.52
C PHE A 76 -5.43 4.98 14.93
N GLY A 77 -5.34 5.35 16.20
CA GLY A 77 -5.87 6.61 16.75
C GLY A 77 -7.34 6.55 17.18
N ARG A 78 -8.29 6.50 16.24
CA ARG A 78 -9.74 6.45 16.54
C ARG A 78 -10.30 5.08 16.18
N ALA A 79 -10.96 4.42 17.14
CA ALA A 79 -11.56 3.09 16.97
C ALA A 79 -12.58 2.99 15.82
N SER A 80 -13.11 4.12 15.34
CA SER A 80 -14.16 4.21 14.32
C SER A 80 -13.67 4.43 12.89
N ARG A 81 -12.35 4.38 12.61
CA ARG A 81 -11.89 4.54 11.22
C ARG A 81 -12.32 3.32 10.39
N PRO A 82 -12.99 3.51 9.25
CA PRO A 82 -13.38 2.40 8.41
C PRO A 82 -12.14 1.69 7.86
N MET A 83 -12.25 0.38 7.70
CA MET A 83 -11.29 -0.40 6.90
C MET A 83 -11.31 0.16 5.48
N GLU A 84 -10.15 0.20 4.83
CA GLU A 84 -10.01 0.76 3.48
C GLU A 84 -9.43 -0.31 2.56
N MET A 85 -10.11 -0.57 1.44
CA MET A 85 -9.58 -1.32 0.32
C MET A 85 -9.66 -0.42 -0.91
N SER A 86 -8.57 -0.31 -1.64
CA SER A 86 -8.54 0.45 -2.88
C SER A 86 -7.74 -0.28 -3.92
N TYR A 87 -8.26 -0.31 -5.14
CA TYR A 87 -7.58 -0.88 -6.28
C TYR A 87 -7.95 -0.10 -7.54
N GLY A 88 -7.05 -0.10 -8.52
CA GLY A 88 -7.29 0.55 -9.79
C GLY A 88 -6.08 0.45 -10.71
N SER A 89 -6.19 1.11 -11.85
CA SER A 89 -5.15 1.11 -12.87
C SER A 89 -4.80 2.52 -13.29
N PHE A 90 -3.56 2.71 -13.75
CA PHE A 90 -3.14 3.95 -14.40
C PHE A 90 -2.09 3.68 -15.47
N LYS A 91 -1.88 4.67 -16.34
CA LYS A 91 -0.79 4.66 -17.33
C LYS A 91 0.18 5.79 -17.03
N LEU A 92 1.46 5.46 -16.95
CA LEU A 92 2.54 6.45 -16.93
C LEU A 92 2.93 6.78 -18.37
N ARG A 93 2.56 7.97 -18.82
CA ARG A 93 2.84 8.49 -20.17
C ARG A 93 4.20 9.17 -20.25
N THR A 94 4.60 9.56 -21.45
CA THR A 94 5.72 10.47 -21.68
C THR A 94 5.47 11.81 -20.94
N GLY A 95 6.54 12.54 -20.61
CA GLY A 95 6.42 13.82 -19.88
C GLY A 95 5.95 13.68 -18.42
N ASN A 96 6.13 12.52 -17.80
CA ASN A 96 5.76 12.26 -16.40
C ASN A 96 4.30 12.56 -16.07
N ARG A 97 3.42 12.23 -17.02
CA ARG A 97 1.96 12.31 -16.83
C ARG A 97 1.39 10.96 -16.46
N ILE A 98 0.45 10.96 -15.52
CA ILE A 98 -0.29 9.77 -15.10
C ILE A 98 -1.73 9.97 -15.54
N THR A 99 -2.22 9.01 -16.32
CA THR A 99 -3.59 9.03 -16.83
C THR A 99 -4.39 7.87 -16.26
N PHE A 100 -5.57 8.17 -15.74
CA PHE A 100 -6.61 7.22 -15.36
C PHE A 100 -7.63 7.11 -16.50
N GLU A 101 -8.18 5.91 -16.74
CA GLU A 101 -9.18 5.75 -17.79
C GLU A 101 -10.57 6.16 -17.31
N ARG A 102 -10.81 6.05 -15.99
CA ARG A 102 -12.11 6.32 -15.36
C ARG A 102 -11.96 7.14 -14.09
N ASP A 103 -12.97 7.97 -13.79
CA ASP A 103 -13.01 8.75 -12.55
C ASP A 103 -12.93 7.86 -11.30
N THR A 104 -13.50 6.66 -11.37
CA THR A 104 -13.44 5.67 -10.29
C THR A 104 -12.00 5.28 -9.94
N GLU A 105 -11.11 5.18 -10.93
CA GLU A 105 -9.69 4.88 -10.73
C GLU A 105 -8.95 6.06 -10.11
N ALA A 106 -9.27 7.28 -10.54
CA ALA A 106 -8.70 8.49 -9.96
C ALA A 106 -9.12 8.68 -8.49
N LYS A 107 -10.38 8.35 -8.15
CA LYS A 107 -10.88 8.30 -6.77
C LYS A 107 -10.21 7.20 -5.95
N ALA A 108 -10.07 6.00 -6.52
CA ALA A 108 -9.38 4.89 -5.88
C ALA A 108 -7.90 5.24 -5.61
N ALA A 109 -7.21 5.91 -6.53
CA ALA A 109 -5.84 6.35 -6.35
C ALA A 109 -5.69 7.32 -5.17
N TRP A 110 -6.71 8.15 -4.88
CA TRP A 110 -6.70 9.00 -3.70
C TRP A 110 -6.78 8.21 -2.39
N ALA A 111 -7.65 7.19 -2.33
CA ALA A 111 -7.74 6.26 -1.20
C ALA A 111 -6.42 5.48 -1.04
N PHE A 112 -5.88 4.93 -2.13
CA PHE A 112 -4.59 4.25 -2.14
C PHE A 112 -3.47 5.10 -1.50
N GLY A 113 -3.35 6.38 -1.87
CA GLY A 113 -2.33 7.23 -1.26
C GLY A 113 -2.63 7.67 0.17
N ARG A 114 -3.87 7.54 0.65
CA ARG A 114 -4.17 7.62 2.09
C ARG A 114 -3.53 6.46 2.84
N VAL A 115 -3.66 5.23 2.33
CA VAL A 115 -3.00 4.04 2.90
C VAL A 115 -1.47 4.21 2.87
N CYS A 116 -0.90 4.70 1.77
CA CYS A 116 0.54 4.98 1.68
C CYS A 116 1.04 5.97 2.75
N ARG A 117 0.26 7.02 3.04
CA ARG A 117 0.57 7.99 4.11
C ARG A 117 0.49 7.36 5.50
N PHE A 118 -0.42 6.43 5.73
CA PHE A 118 -0.48 5.72 7.01
C PHE A 118 0.68 4.75 7.19
N LEU A 119 1.07 4.05 6.13
CA LEU A 119 2.29 3.23 6.14
C LEU A 119 3.52 4.09 6.45
N ASP A 120 3.60 5.31 5.91
CA ASP A 120 4.71 6.25 6.18
C ASP A 120 4.68 6.75 7.63
N PHE A 121 3.48 6.98 8.17
CA PHE A 121 3.30 7.31 9.58
C PHE A 121 3.78 6.18 10.51
N ILE A 122 3.41 4.92 10.22
CA ILE A 122 3.85 3.74 10.99
C ILE A 122 5.37 3.64 11.00
N GLU A 123 6.01 3.74 9.82
CA GLU A 123 7.47 3.68 9.69
C GLU A 123 8.17 4.74 10.54
N ARG A 124 7.72 5.99 10.46
CA ARG A 124 8.34 7.11 11.18
C ARG A 124 8.21 7.01 12.69
N HIS A 125 7.12 6.44 13.19
CA HIS A 125 6.83 6.42 14.62
C HIS A 125 7.18 5.08 15.28
N LYS A 126 7.61 4.06 14.53
CA LYS A 126 8.11 2.77 15.04
C LYS A 126 7.21 2.15 16.10
N LEU A 127 5.92 2.07 15.79
CA LEU A 127 4.85 1.89 16.75
C LEU A 127 4.69 0.46 17.29
N HIS A 128 5.72 -0.14 17.92
CA HIS A 128 5.60 -1.15 18.99
C HIS A 128 7.00 -1.60 19.53
N PRO A 129 7.18 -1.82 20.85
CA PRO A 129 8.41 -2.37 21.41
C PRO A 129 8.70 -3.84 21.04
N ASP A 130 7.66 -4.67 20.85
CA ASP A 130 7.82 -6.12 20.53
C ASP A 130 8.18 -6.40 19.05
N PHE A 131 8.38 -5.37 18.23
CA PHE A 131 8.84 -5.51 16.84
C PHE A 131 10.25 -6.11 16.69
N LYS A 132 11.01 -6.23 17.79
CA LYS A 132 12.35 -6.85 17.77
C LYS A 132 12.33 -8.28 17.24
N ASN A 133 11.26 -9.05 17.49
CA ASN A 133 11.24 -10.48 17.21
C ASN A 133 10.93 -10.86 15.75
N TRP A 134 10.39 -9.95 14.94
CA TRP A 134 10.23 -10.15 13.48
C TRP A 134 11.32 -9.43 12.66
N SER A 135 12.10 -8.57 13.32
CA SER A 135 13.15 -7.75 12.69
C SER A 135 14.49 -8.44 12.48
N LEU A 136 14.63 -9.69 12.91
CA LEU A 136 15.94 -10.37 12.99
C LEU A 136 16.61 -10.57 11.61
N ASP A 137 15.86 -10.61 10.51
CA ASP A 137 16.41 -10.71 9.15
C ASP A 137 16.40 -9.40 8.34
N MET A 138 15.72 -8.34 8.81
CA MET A 138 15.44 -7.13 8.01
C MET A 138 15.93 -5.81 8.61
N GLY A 139 16.67 -5.86 9.73
CA GLY A 139 17.31 -4.68 10.31
C GLY A 139 16.32 -3.59 10.72
N HIS A 140 15.74 -3.72 11.93
CA HIS A 140 15.09 -2.63 12.68
C HIS A 140 13.92 -1.86 12.03
N ARG A 141 13.37 -2.27 10.87
CA ARG A 141 12.23 -1.57 10.23
C ARG A 141 10.88 -2.16 10.66
N PRO A 142 9.91 -1.34 11.10
CA PRO A 142 8.57 -1.81 11.46
C PRO A 142 7.72 -2.19 10.24
N CYS A 143 8.07 -1.75 9.02
CA CYS A 143 7.39 -2.17 7.80
C CYS A 143 8.36 -2.43 6.64
N TRP A 144 7.96 -3.30 5.71
CA TRP A 144 8.65 -3.49 4.44
C TRP A 144 8.29 -2.32 3.54
N ARG A 145 9.26 -1.53 3.06
CA ARG A 145 8.98 -0.32 2.26
C ARG A 145 9.87 -0.19 1.03
N PHE A 146 9.24 0.28 -0.04
CA PHE A 146 9.88 0.63 -1.31
C PHE A 146 10.76 -0.49 -1.86
N GLU A 147 10.29 -1.73 -1.70
CA GLU A 147 10.97 -2.92 -2.20
C GLU A 147 10.50 -3.21 -3.63
N ALA A 148 11.46 -3.35 -4.55
CA ALA A 148 11.18 -3.88 -5.87
C ALA A 148 11.17 -5.41 -5.81
N LEU A 149 10.07 -5.99 -6.26
CA LEU A 149 9.84 -7.41 -6.30
C LEU A 149 9.80 -7.86 -7.77
N ASP A 150 10.53 -8.93 -8.05
CA ASP A 150 10.47 -9.63 -9.32
C ASP A 150 9.09 -10.31 -9.47
N SER A 151 8.81 -10.84 -10.67
CA SER A 151 7.50 -11.46 -10.97
C SER A 151 7.19 -12.71 -10.13
N ASP A 152 8.22 -13.30 -9.50
CA ASP A 152 8.11 -14.42 -8.56
C ASP A 152 7.83 -13.97 -7.11
N GLY A 153 7.80 -12.67 -6.83
CA GLY A 153 7.53 -12.09 -5.52
C GLY A 153 8.76 -11.93 -4.62
N TYR A 154 9.97 -12.14 -5.14
CA TYR A 154 11.21 -11.96 -4.38
C TYR A 154 11.87 -10.62 -4.71
N ASN A 155 12.56 -10.03 -3.74
CA ASN A 155 13.41 -8.86 -4.01
C ASN A 155 14.81 -9.29 -4.46
N LYS A 156 15.63 -8.31 -4.88
CA LYS A 156 17.03 -8.54 -5.30
C LYS A 156 17.93 -9.20 -4.24
N LYS A 157 17.50 -9.25 -2.97
CA LYS A 157 18.22 -9.90 -1.87
C LYS A 157 17.79 -11.36 -1.67
N GLY A 158 16.84 -11.86 -2.47
CA GLY A 158 16.26 -13.19 -2.33
C GLY A 158 15.21 -13.29 -1.21
N ASN A 159 14.72 -12.16 -0.69
CA ASN A 159 13.70 -12.16 0.34
C ASN A 159 12.31 -12.15 -0.32
N GLN A 160 11.48 -13.13 0.03
CA GLN A 160 10.10 -13.19 -0.43
C GLN A 160 9.28 -12.08 0.23
N ALA A 161 8.48 -11.35 -0.56
CA ALA A 161 7.55 -10.40 0.01
C ALA A 161 6.53 -11.10 0.92
N PRO A 162 6.10 -10.46 2.01
CA PRO A 162 4.95 -10.93 2.78
C PRO A 162 3.73 -11.06 1.86
N MET A 163 2.98 -12.16 1.97
CA MET A 163 1.78 -12.33 1.16
C MET A 163 0.77 -11.23 1.48
N GLY A 164 0.19 -10.64 0.43
CA GLY A 164 -0.88 -9.67 0.59
C GLY A 164 -2.16 -10.34 1.03
N GLU A 165 -2.60 -10.05 2.26
CA GLU A 165 -3.85 -10.61 2.81
C GLU A 165 -5.12 -10.04 2.14
N GLY A 166 -5.03 -8.93 1.40
CA GLY A 166 -6.11 -8.45 0.52
C GLY A 166 -7.50 -8.36 1.19
N LEU A 167 -8.50 -8.96 0.53
CA LEU A 167 -9.87 -9.08 1.05
C LEU A 167 -9.95 -10.00 2.28
N GLU A 168 -9.10 -11.03 2.36
CA GLU A 168 -9.07 -11.96 3.49
C GLU A 168 -8.74 -11.22 4.79
N ALA A 169 -7.83 -10.25 4.74
CA ALA A 169 -7.51 -9.38 5.88
C ALA A 169 -8.77 -8.65 6.39
N ILE A 170 -9.56 -8.11 5.47
CA ILE A 170 -10.78 -7.34 5.78
C ILE A 170 -11.85 -8.26 6.34
N VAL A 171 -12.07 -9.42 5.72
CA VAL A 171 -13.05 -10.41 6.19
C VAL A 171 -12.65 -10.93 7.58
N SER A 172 -11.37 -11.26 7.77
CA SER A 172 -10.83 -11.73 9.05
C SER A 172 -11.03 -10.68 10.16
N VAL A 173 -10.71 -9.41 9.88
CA VAL A 173 -10.95 -8.32 10.85
C VAL A 173 -12.45 -8.07 11.07
N ALA A 174 -13.29 -8.14 10.03
CA ALA A 174 -14.74 -7.98 10.16
C ALA A 174 -15.37 -9.05 11.05
N ILE A 175 -14.93 -10.31 10.91
CA ILE A 175 -15.36 -11.42 11.78
C ILE A 175 -14.87 -11.18 13.21
N ARG A 176 -13.58 -10.88 13.41
CA ARG A 176 -13.00 -10.63 14.75
C ARG A 176 -13.66 -9.48 15.49
N THR A 177 -14.09 -8.44 14.77
CA THR A 177 -14.72 -7.25 15.35
C THR A 177 -16.24 -7.37 15.47
N GLY A 178 -16.83 -8.50 15.07
CA GLY A 178 -18.28 -8.72 15.09
C GLY A 178 -19.05 -7.91 14.04
N ALA A 179 -18.36 -7.29 13.10
CA ALA A 179 -18.95 -6.54 11.98
C ALA A 179 -19.52 -7.46 10.89
N LEU A 180 -19.04 -8.71 10.81
CA LEU A 180 -19.55 -9.75 9.93
C LEU A 180 -19.81 -11.03 10.74
N ASN A 181 -21.08 -11.43 10.88
CA ASN A 181 -21.46 -12.73 11.44
C ASN A 181 -21.72 -13.72 10.31
N LEU A 182 -20.87 -14.73 10.17
CA LEU A 182 -21.15 -15.87 9.31
C LEU A 182 -22.15 -16.78 10.05
N ARG A 183 -23.38 -16.84 9.55
CA ARG A 183 -24.38 -17.83 9.96
C ARG A 183 -24.29 -19.06 9.08
#